data_AF-A0A3R8S066-F1
#
_entry.id   AF-A0A3R8S066-F1
#
_cell.length_a   1.000
_cell.length_b   1.000
_cell.length_c   1.000
_cell.angle_alpha   90.00
_cell.angle_beta   90.00
_cell.angle_gamma   90.00
#
_symmetry.space_group_name_H-M   'P 1'
#
loop_
_entity.id
_entity.type
_entity.pdbx_description
1 polymer ?
#
loop_
_entity_poly.entity_id
_entity_poly.type
_entity_poly.pdbx_seq_one_letter_code
_entity_poly.pdbx_strand_id
1 'polypeptide(L)'
;MRLQITNKAQGSVMTPREALQKAIDIVGSQARLAREIGGGIKQAHISYWITHAEVVPAEHCPTIERIVQHAVRCEDLNPRVDWWVLRHAAVSTQYQTALRSGAH
;
A
#
# COMPACT_ATOMS: atom_id res chain seq x y z
N MET A 1 -28.65 -6.15 -26.79
CA MET A 1 -27.36 -6.88 -26.79
C MET A 1 -26.31 -5.95 -26.20
N ARG A 2 -25.98 -6.10 -24.91
CA ARG A 2 -25.07 -5.20 -24.20
C ARG A 2 -23.65 -5.74 -24.32
N LEU A 3 -22.82 -5.07 -25.11
CA LEU A 3 -21.39 -5.36 -25.22
C LEU A 3 -20.73 -5.07 -23.86
N GLN A 4 -20.36 -6.10 -23.13
CA GLN A 4 -19.49 -5.97 -21.96
C GLN A 4 -18.05 -5.95 -22.46
N ILE A 5 -17.51 -4.73 -22.59
CA ILE A 5 -16.07 -4.50 -22.61
C ILE A 5 -15.63 -4.51 -21.15
N THR A 6 -15.00 -5.58 -20.68
CA THR A 6 -14.16 -5.53 -19.47
C THR A 6 -12.80 -6.12 -19.79
N ASN A 7 -11.98 -5.26 -20.37
CA ASN A 7 -10.54 -5.41 -20.42
C ASN A 7 -9.99 -5.49 -18.98
N LYS A 8 -9.33 -6.60 -18.61
CA LYS A 8 -8.12 -6.52 -17.80
C LYS A 8 -7.28 -7.78 -17.92
N ALA A 9 -6.12 -7.60 -18.55
CA ALA A 9 -5.01 -8.53 -18.65
C ALA A 9 -4.78 -9.36 -17.37
N GLN A 10 -4.99 -10.67 -17.51
CA GLN A 10 -4.46 -11.71 -16.64
C GLN A 10 -2.95 -11.85 -16.85
N GLY A 11 -2.16 -11.00 -16.20
CA GLY A 11 -0.73 -11.20 -15.98
C GLY A 11 -0.49 -11.28 -14.48
N SER A 12 -0.20 -12.49 -13.97
CA SER A 12 0.09 -12.85 -12.57
C SER A 12 0.00 -11.71 -11.54
N VAL A 13 -1.21 -11.42 -11.06
CA VAL A 13 -1.47 -10.40 -10.04
C VAL A 13 -1.01 -10.95 -8.69
N MET A 14 -0.01 -10.33 -8.09
CA MET A 14 0.47 -10.70 -6.75
C MET A 14 -0.67 -10.59 -5.73
N THR A 15 -0.92 -11.65 -4.98
CA THR A 15 -1.93 -11.62 -3.90
C THR A 15 -1.42 -10.80 -2.71
N PRO A 16 -2.31 -10.27 -1.85
CA PRO A 16 -1.91 -9.54 -0.64
C PRO A 16 -0.97 -10.32 0.28
N ARG A 17 -1.17 -11.65 0.36
CA ARG A 17 -0.31 -12.53 1.14
C ARG A 17 1.08 -12.64 0.53
N GLU A 18 1.19 -12.83 -0.79
CA GLU A 18 2.48 -12.87 -1.49
C GLU A 18 3.19 -11.51 -1.42
N ALA A 19 2.44 -10.42 -1.50
CA ALA A 19 2.95 -9.06 -1.35
C ALA A 19 3.56 -8.84 0.05
N LEU A 20 2.84 -9.22 1.11
CA LEU A 20 3.35 -9.13 2.46
C LEU A 20 4.54 -10.08 2.69
N GLN A 21 4.51 -11.29 2.13
CA GLN A 21 5.62 -12.24 2.23
C GLN A 21 6.88 -11.69 1.54
N LYS A 22 6.75 -11.15 0.33
CA LYS A 22 7.86 -10.51 -0.39
C LYS A 22 8.45 -9.35 0.42
N ALA A 23 7.60 -8.54 1.07
CA ALA A 23 8.06 -7.47 1.94
C ALA A 23 8.86 -8.00 3.14
N ILE A 24 8.40 -9.09 3.76
CA ILE A 24 9.12 -9.79 4.84
C ILE A 24 10.47 -10.31 4.35
N ASP A 25 10.54 -10.87 3.15
CA ASP A 25 11.77 -11.44 2.60
C ASP A 25 12.81 -10.35 2.30
N ILE A 26 12.39 -9.21 1.74
CA ILE A 26 13.25 -8.03 1.51
C ILE A 26 13.80 -7.48 2.83
N VAL A 27 12.95 -7.42 3.86
CA VAL A 27 13.35 -6.94 5.18
C VAL A 27 14.12 -8.01 5.97
N GLY A 28 13.93 -9.28 5.66
CA GLY A 28 14.61 -10.44 6.26
C GLY A 28 13.87 -11.11 7.42
N SER A 29 12.88 -10.46 8.06
CA SER A 29 12.02 -11.14 9.06
C SER A 29 10.77 -10.35 9.41
N GLN A 30 9.73 -11.04 9.90
CA GLN A 30 8.51 -10.43 10.41
C GLN A 30 8.76 -9.51 11.61
N ALA A 31 9.66 -9.90 12.51
CA ALA A 31 10.00 -9.09 13.69
C ALA A 31 10.72 -7.79 13.31
N ARG A 32 11.64 -7.86 12.33
CA ARG A 32 12.27 -6.66 11.80
C ARG A 32 11.25 -5.79 11.08
N LEU A 33 10.41 -6.34 10.20
CA LEU A 33 9.37 -5.57 9.51
C LEU A 33 8.45 -4.84 10.51
N ALA A 34 7.99 -5.52 11.57
CA ALA A 34 7.19 -4.89 12.62
C ALA A 34 7.91 -3.69 13.28
N ARG A 35 9.21 -3.82 13.58
CA ARG A 35 10.02 -2.75 14.17
C ARG A 35 10.19 -1.57 13.22
N GLU A 36 10.43 -1.82 11.94
CA GLU A 36 10.56 -0.77 10.91
C GLU A 36 9.23 -0.04 10.67
N ILE A 37 8.08 -0.74 10.74
CA ILE A 37 6.75 -0.11 10.67
C ILE A 37 6.53 0.81 11.89
N GLY A 38 7.00 0.42 13.07
CA GLY A 38 6.89 1.20 14.30
C GLY A 38 5.46 1.25 14.86
N GLY A 39 5.11 2.31 15.59
CA GLY A 39 3.74 2.55 16.06
C GLY A 39 3.17 1.50 17.04
N GLY A 40 4.01 0.73 17.71
CA GLY A 40 3.58 -0.37 18.60
C GLY A 40 3.26 -1.68 17.89
N ILE A 41 3.52 -1.77 16.58
CA ILE A 41 3.35 -3.01 15.81
C ILE A 41 4.36 -4.05 16.29
N LYS A 42 3.85 -5.26 16.52
CA LYS A 42 4.61 -6.44 17.00
C LYS A 42 4.62 -7.51 15.93
N GLN A 43 5.60 -8.42 15.98
CA GLN A 43 5.69 -9.57 15.06
C GLN A 43 4.37 -10.36 14.98
N ALA A 44 3.65 -10.52 16.09
CA ALA A 44 2.35 -11.20 16.13
C ALA A 44 1.29 -10.55 15.22
N HIS A 45 1.31 -9.23 15.03
CA HIS A 45 0.41 -8.55 14.09
C HIS A 45 0.74 -8.92 12.64
N ILE A 46 2.03 -8.96 12.29
CA ILE A 46 2.47 -9.39 10.95
C ILE A 46 2.05 -10.83 10.69
N SER A 47 2.28 -11.73 11.67
CA SER A 47 1.84 -13.12 11.59
C SER A 47 0.32 -13.22 11.38
N TYR A 48 -0.46 -12.45 12.14
CA TYR A 48 -1.91 -12.38 11.99
C TYR A 48 -2.32 -11.92 10.57
N TRP A 49 -1.65 -10.91 10.01
CA TRP A 49 -1.93 -10.43 8.65
C TRP A 49 -1.65 -11.48 7.55
N ILE A 50 -0.70 -12.39 7.77
CA ILE A 50 -0.38 -13.48 6.83
C ILE A 50 -1.39 -14.63 6.93
N THR A 51 -1.83 -14.92 8.16
CA THR A 51 -2.51 -16.18 8.48
C THR A 51 -4.02 -16.06 8.59
N HIS A 52 -4.50 -14.92 9.08
CA HIS A 52 -5.91 -14.72 9.42
C HIS A 52 -6.53 -13.51 8.73
N ALA A 53 -5.76 -12.46 8.44
CA ALA A 53 -6.27 -11.33 7.67
C ALA A 53 -6.21 -11.60 6.17
N GLU A 54 -7.16 -11.02 5.43
CA GLU A 54 -7.19 -11.12 3.96
C GLU A 54 -6.26 -10.08 3.29
N VAL A 55 -5.99 -8.96 3.97
CA VAL A 55 -5.17 -7.84 3.50
C VAL A 55 -4.45 -7.17 4.66
N VAL A 56 -3.41 -6.39 4.36
CA VAL A 56 -2.76 -5.52 5.35
C VAL A 56 -3.66 -4.32 5.66
N PRO A 57 -3.83 -3.91 6.94
CA PRO A 57 -4.56 -2.69 7.28
C PRO A 57 -4.01 -1.47 6.52
N ALA A 58 -4.91 -0.63 6.02
CA ALA A 58 -4.57 0.43 5.06
C ALA A 58 -3.54 1.42 5.64
N GLU A 59 -3.66 1.74 6.93
CA GLU A 59 -2.75 2.65 7.64
C GLU A 59 -1.27 2.22 7.59
N HIS A 60 -0.99 0.93 7.38
CA HIS A 60 0.38 0.41 7.33
C HIS A 60 0.93 0.27 5.91
N CYS A 61 0.06 0.23 4.89
CA CYS A 61 0.46 -0.05 3.50
C CYS A 61 1.48 0.97 2.96
N PRO A 62 1.30 2.30 3.12
CA PRO A 62 2.28 3.28 2.64
C PRO A 62 3.64 3.17 3.33
N THR A 63 3.66 2.78 4.61
CA THR A 63 4.91 2.61 5.36
C THR A 63 5.66 1.38 4.88
N ILE A 64 4.97 0.26 4.66
CA ILE A 64 5.59 -0.95 4.10
C ILE A 64 6.13 -0.68 2.70
N GLU A 65 5.35 -0.03 1.82
CA GLU A 65 5.79 0.35 0.47
C GLU A 65 7.11 1.15 0.49
N ARG A 66 7.25 2.11 1.42
CA ARG A 66 8.49 2.90 1.59
C ARG A 66 9.64 2.06 2.12
N ILE A 67 9.42 1.21 3.12
CA ILE A 67 10.45 0.34 3.72
C ILE A 67 11.09 -0.56 2.64
N VAL A 68 10.28 -1.07 1.71
CA VAL A 68 10.73 -1.98 0.65
C VAL A 68 11.04 -1.27 -0.66
N GLN A 69 11.19 0.06 -0.64
CA GLN A 69 11.56 0.88 -1.80
C GLN A 69 10.67 0.60 -3.03
N HIS A 70 9.35 0.56 -2.83
CA HIS A 70 8.33 0.31 -3.87
C HIS A 70 8.44 -1.05 -4.58
N ALA A 71 9.20 -2.02 -4.05
CA ALA A 71 9.22 -3.40 -4.56
C ALA A 71 7.87 -4.12 -4.38
N VAL A 72 7.02 -3.60 -3.49
CA VAL A 72 5.62 -3.97 -3.27
C VAL A 72 4.84 -2.67 -3.15
N ARG A 73 3.66 -2.59 -3.78
CA ARG A 73 2.81 -1.39 -3.75
C ARG A 73 1.65 -1.53 -2.77
N CYS A 74 1.05 -0.40 -2.39
CA CYS A 74 -0.15 -0.37 -1.56
C CYS A 74 -1.32 -1.15 -2.19
N GLU A 75 -1.44 -1.12 -3.51
CA GLU A 75 -2.45 -1.89 -4.26
C GLU A 75 -2.25 -3.39 -4.14
N ASP A 76 -1.01 -3.86 -4.01
CA ASP A 76 -0.69 -5.27 -3.83
C ASP A 76 -1.01 -5.70 -2.39
N LEU A 77 -0.64 -4.87 -1.39
CA LEU A 77 -0.87 -5.15 0.04
C LEU A 77 -2.34 -5.08 0.45
N ASN A 78 -3.08 -4.16 -0.15
CA ASN A 78 -4.49 -3.96 0.14
C ASN A 78 -5.25 -3.44 -1.11
N PRO A 79 -5.79 -4.36 -1.94
CA PRO A 79 -6.56 -3.99 -3.12
C PRO A 79 -7.97 -3.47 -2.81
N ARG A 80 -8.39 -3.43 -1.54
CA ARG A 80 -9.73 -2.97 -1.12
C ARG A 80 -9.83 -1.46 -1.04
N VAL A 81 -8.70 -0.76 -1.06
CA VAL A 81 -8.63 0.70 -1.00
C VAL A 81 -8.29 1.24 -2.40
N ASP A 82 -9.03 2.26 -2.82
CA ASP A 82 -8.67 3.00 -4.03
C ASP A 82 -7.52 3.99 -3.72
N TRP A 83 -6.29 3.48 -3.80
CA TRP A 83 -5.07 4.24 -3.52
C TRP A 83 -4.81 5.40 -4.48
N TRP A 84 -5.45 5.40 -5.66
CA TRP A 84 -5.31 6.50 -6.61
C TRP A 84 -5.89 7.79 -6.05
N VAL A 85 -7.05 7.74 -5.39
CA VAL A 85 -7.71 8.91 -4.80
C VAL A 85 -6.82 9.58 -3.76
N LEU A 86 -6.17 8.79 -2.89
CA LEU A 86 -5.28 9.29 -1.84
C LEU A 86 -4.04 10.01 -2.40
N ARG A 87 -3.52 9.57 -3.56
CA ARG A 87 -2.40 10.24 -4.24
C ARG A 87 -2.81 11.56 -4.89
N HIS A 88 -4.04 11.68 -5.40
CA HIS A 88 -4.50 12.89 -6.08
C HIS A 88 -4.82 14.02 -5.10
N ALA A 89 -5.30 13.69 -3.90
CA ALA A 89 -5.54 14.67 -2.85
C ALA A 89 -4.27 15.41 -2.40
N ALA A 90 -3.09 14.79 -2.50
CA ALA A 90 -1.83 15.46 -2.17
C ALA A 90 -1.43 16.53 -3.21
N VAL A 91 -1.83 16.34 -4.46
CA VAL A 91 -1.48 17.22 -5.58
C VAL A 91 -2.31 18.51 -5.58
N SER A 92 -3.58 18.46 -5.18
CA SER A 92 -4.46 19.64 -5.15
C SER A 92 -4.07 20.69 -4.12
N THR A 93 -3.38 20.32 -3.03
CA THR A 93 -2.87 21.27 -2.02
C THR A 93 -1.78 22.19 -2.59
N GLN A 94 -0.93 21.69 -3.49
CA GLN A 94 0.18 22.48 -4.06
C GLN A 94 -0.31 23.63 -4.96
N TYR A 95 -1.43 23.43 -5.66
CA TYR A 95 -2.05 24.48 -6.48
C TYR A 95 -2.67 25.61 -5.65
N GLN A 96 -3.17 25.32 -4.44
CA GLN A 96 -3.79 26.35 -3.59
C GLN A 96 -2.77 27.29 -2.93
N THR A 97 -1.57 26.80 -2.62
CA THR A 97 -0.49 27.63 -2.09
C THR A 97 0.10 28.56 -3.16
N ALA A 98 0.34 28.05 -4.37
CA ALA A 98 0.90 28.84 -5.47
C ALA A 98 -0.01 30.02 -5.90
N LEU A 99 -1.33 29.87 -5.78
CA LEU A 99 -2.29 30.91 -6.18
C LEU A 99 -2.51 32.00 -5.11
N ARG A 100 -2.08 31.80 -3.86
CA ARG A 100 -2.19 32.80 -2.78
C ARG A 100 -0.96 33.69 -2.60
N SER A 101 0.18 33.31 -3.18
CA SER A 101 1.44 34.05 -3.07
C SER A 101 1.63 35.16 -4.12
N GLY A 102 0.69 35.30 -5.06
CA GLY A 102 0.74 36.29 -6.15
C GLY A 102 -0.22 37.47 -6.00
N ALA A 103 -0.82 37.69 -4.82
CA ALA A 103 -1.66 38.85 -4.54
C ALA A 103 -0.91 39.83 -3.63
N HIS A 104 0.04 40.57 -4.22
CA HIS A 104 0.63 41.77 -3.67
C HIS A 104 0.56 42.88 -4.70
#